data_AF-A0A2V7Y769-F1
#
_entry.id   AF-A0A2V7Y769-F1
#
_cell.length_a   1.000
_cell.length_b   1.000
_cell.length_c   1.000
_cell.angle_alpha   90.00
_cell.angle_beta   90.00
_cell.angle_gamma   90.00
#
_symmetry.space_group_name_H-M   'P 1'
#
loop_
_entity.id
_entity.type
_entity.pdbx_description
1 polymer ?
#
loop_
_entity_poly.entity_id
_entity_poly.type
_entity_poly.pdbx_seq_one_letter_code
_entity_poly.pdbx_strand_id
1 'polypeptide(L)'
;MTVGHSETEQGLRTVLEELGVPECEDWTASIVAPSPSAAWEVVFDGAHRTKAEHFDWEIVEHDGASRFRRLFLGKNEQTLDYFKRSVRKLLWECVQFKDNPIRNHSQKVGEAFEEAVWGLLRHEDMKPVHVRFGVWREGPDGMKFVCKVEYSSDRRVPWSWWSSLVRSPQDLANELARALAGRRKRQVVVAPSLRALGRRVARRGLRPTTPVAPPPAAGTAATLSVPKPQPFGL
;
A
#
# COMPACT_ATOMS: atom_id res chain seq x y z
N MET A 1 -22.72 20.35 1.17
CA MET A 1 -21.53 21.14 1.51
C MET A 1 -21.95 22.58 1.65
N THR A 2 -21.64 23.20 2.79
CA THR A 2 -22.08 24.56 3.14
C THR A 2 -21.02 25.19 4.03
N VAL A 3 -20.16 26.05 3.50
CA VAL A 3 -19.10 26.75 4.27
C VAL A 3 -19.21 28.28 4.20
N GLY A 4 -20.26 28.80 3.56
CA GLY A 4 -20.64 30.21 3.62
C GLY A 4 -19.94 31.12 2.60
N HIS A 5 -19.02 30.59 1.79
CA HIS A 5 -18.36 31.30 0.69
C HIS A 5 -18.39 30.43 -0.57
N SER A 6 -19.05 30.90 -1.63
CA SER A 6 -19.27 30.12 -2.86
C SER A 6 -17.97 29.74 -3.57
N GLU A 7 -16.98 30.63 -3.62
CA GLU A 7 -15.67 30.35 -4.20
C GLU A 7 -14.94 29.24 -3.45
N THR A 8 -14.98 29.27 -2.12
CA THR A 8 -14.41 28.22 -1.28
C THR A 8 -15.15 26.90 -1.45
N GLU A 9 -16.49 26.91 -1.49
CA GLU A 9 -17.29 25.71 -1.75
C GLU A 9 -16.97 25.08 -3.10
N GLN A 10 -16.82 25.91 -4.14
CA GLN A 10 -16.41 25.43 -5.45
C GLN A 10 -14.99 24.86 -5.42
N GLY A 11 -14.04 25.53 -4.77
CA GLY A 11 -12.67 25.05 -4.61
C GLY A 11 -12.59 23.71 -3.86
N LEU A 12 -13.35 23.55 -2.78
CA LEU A 12 -13.43 22.30 -2.02
C LEU A 12 -14.02 21.16 -2.88
N ARG A 13 -15.06 21.45 -3.67
CA ARG A 13 -15.64 20.49 -4.62
C ARG A 13 -14.62 20.07 -5.67
N THR A 14 -13.93 21.02 -6.30
CA THR A 14 -12.87 20.74 -7.27
C THR A 14 -11.78 19.87 -6.66
N VAL A 15 -11.35 20.15 -5.42
CA VAL A 15 -10.36 19.32 -4.73
C VAL A 15 -10.85 17.89 -4.53
N LEU A 16 -12.10 17.69 -4.10
CA LEU A 16 -12.67 16.35 -3.92
C LEU A 16 -12.77 15.59 -5.25
N GLU A 17 -13.18 16.26 -6.31
CA GLU A 17 -13.25 15.70 -7.67
C GLU A 17 -11.86 15.31 -8.20
N GLU A 18 -10.85 16.17 -8.02
CA GLU A 18 -9.47 15.87 -8.38
C GLU A 18 -8.90 14.70 -7.59
N LEU A 19 -9.12 14.68 -6.27
CA LEU A 19 -8.64 13.63 -5.39
C LEU A 19 -9.25 12.28 -5.72
N GLY A 20 -10.55 12.25 -6.03
CA GLY A 20 -11.31 11.02 -6.18
C GLY A 20 -11.13 10.06 -5.00
N VAL A 21 -11.51 8.81 -5.21
CA VAL A 21 -11.41 7.73 -4.22
C VAL A 21 -10.76 6.50 -4.87
N PRO A 22 -10.19 5.57 -4.08
CA PRO A 22 -9.73 4.29 -4.61
C PRO A 22 -10.86 3.53 -5.32
N GLU A 23 -10.56 2.86 -6.45
CA GLU A 23 -11.57 2.24 -7.35
C GLU A 23 -12.49 1.20 -6.69
N CYS A 24 -12.09 0.62 -5.56
CA CYS A 24 -12.82 -0.43 -4.86
C CYS A 24 -13.46 0.07 -3.55
N GLU A 25 -13.50 1.38 -3.32
CA GLU A 25 -14.00 1.95 -2.07
C GLU A 25 -15.08 3.00 -2.32
N ASP A 26 -16.19 2.86 -1.61
CA ASP A 26 -17.26 3.86 -1.59
C ASP A 26 -17.01 4.85 -0.44
N TRP A 27 -16.91 6.13 -0.80
CA TRP A 27 -16.76 7.21 0.17
C TRP A 27 -17.79 8.30 -0.08
N THR A 28 -18.32 8.85 1.01
CA THR A 28 -19.15 10.05 0.99
C THR A 28 -18.52 11.14 1.83
N ALA A 29 -18.64 12.40 1.41
CA ALA A 29 -18.09 13.55 2.10
C ALA A 29 -19.20 14.55 2.44
N SER A 30 -19.18 15.09 3.66
CA SER A 30 -19.95 16.24 4.06
C SER A 30 -19.04 17.28 4.70
N ILE A 31 -19.24 18.54 4.32
CA ILE A 31 -18.47 19.67 4.83
C ILE A 31 -19.46 20.76 5.22
N VAL A 32 -19.44 21.15 6.49
CA VAL A 32 -20.33 22.18 7.03
C VAL A 32 -19.53 23.18 7.86
N ALA A 33 -19.90 24.45 7.80
CA ALA A 33 -19.45 25.47 8.71
C ALA A 33 -20.68 26.21 9.25
N PRO A 34 -20.85 26.35 10.57
CA PRO A 34 -22.03 27.01 11.15
C PRO A 34 -22.07 28.51 10.86
N SER A 35 -20.93 29.11 10.48
CA SER A 35 -20.85 30.48 9.95
C SER A 35 -19.64 30.60 8.99
N PRO A 36 -19.56 31.66 8.17
CA PRO A 36 -18.48 31.81 7.18
C PRO A 36 -17.07 31.93 7.79
N SER A 37 -16.96 32.32 9.06
CA SER A 37 -15.70 32.41 9.82
C SER A 37 -15.50 31.28 10.83
N ALA A 38 -16.49 30.39 10.98
CA ALA A 38 -16.38 29.24 11.86
C ALA A 38 -15.47 28.17 11.27
N ALA A 39 -15.08 27.21 12.13
CA ALA A 39 -14.37 26.01 11.73
C ALA A 39 -15.13 25.26 10.62
N TRP A 40 -14.39 24.60 9.73
CA TRP A 40 -15.00 23.64 8.81
C TRP A 40 -15.05 22.29 9.49
N GLU A 41 -16.25 21.77 9.69
CA GLU A 41 -16.47 20.40 10.08
C GLU A 41 -16.53 19.54 8.82
N VAL A 42 -15.55 18.65 8.69
CA VAL A 42 -15.41 17.74 7.56
C VAL A 42 -15.66 16.33 8.07
N VAL A 43 -16.63 15.66 7.46
CA VAL A 43 -16.99 14.28 7.76
C VAL A 43 -16.88 13.45 6.49
N PHE A 44 -16.19 12.31 6.59
CA PHE A 44 -16.17 11.27 5.57
C PHE A 44 -16.77 9.99 6.13
N ASP A 45 -17.59 9.30 5.36
CA ASP A 45 -17.99 7.93 5.64
C ASP A 45 -17.40 7.03 4.56
N GLY A 46 -16.77 5.92 4.93
CA GLY A 46 -16.14 5.02 3.97
C GLY A 46 -15.40 3.84 4.58
N ALA A 47 -14.41 3.35 3.83
CA ALA A 47 -13.63 2.17 4.20
C ALA A 47 -12.87 2.36 5.51
N HIS A 48 -12.70 1.26 6.27
CA HIS A 48 -12.01 1.28 7.55
C HIS A 48 -10.54 1.70 7.40
N ARG A 49 -10.06 2.51 8.35
CA ARG A 49 -8.67 2.98 8.46
C ARG A 49 -8.21 2.91 9.91
N THR A 50 -6.91 2.73 10.12
CA THR A 50 -6.37 2.57 11.48
C THR A 50 -6.17 3.91 12.19
N LYS A 51 -6.57 4.01 13.46
CA LYS A 51 -6.40 5.25 14.24
C LYS A 51 -4.95 5.70 14.40
N ALA A 52 -3.99 4.77 14.42
CA ALA A 52 -2.57 5.08 14.56
C ALA A 52 -2.02 5.91 13.37
N GLU A 53 -2.52 5.65 12.15
CA GLU A 53 -2.06 6.33 10.94
C GLU A 53 -2.87 7.61 10.66
N HIS A 54 -4.09 7.70 11.20
CA HIS A 54 -5.03 8.80 11.03
C HIS A 54 -5.38 9.49 12.35
N PHE A 55 -4.38 9.75 13.20
CA PHE A 55 -4.58 10.36 14.52
C PHE A 55 -5.30 11.70 14.47
N ASP A 56 -5.09 12.47 13.39
CA ASP A 56 -5.73 13.77 13.10
C ASP A 56 -7.25 13.71 12.90
N TRP A 57 -7.81 12.51 12.72
CA TRP A 57 -9.23 12.28 12.45
C TRP A 57 -9.89 11.58 13.63
N GLU A 58 -11.00 12.09 14.13
CA GLU A 58 -11.92 11.33 14.98
C GLU A 58 -12.50 10.18 14.14
N ILE A 59 -12.40 8.94 14.63
CA ILE A 59 -12.90 7.75 13.91
C ILE A 59 -13.98 7.12 14.78
N VAL A 60 -15.17 6.99 14.23
CA VAL A 60 -16.31 6.31 14.85
C VAL A 60 -16.73 5.17 13.94
N GLU A 61 -16.74 3.96 14.46
CA GLU A 61 -17.20 2.79 13.71
C GLU A 61 -18.70 2.60 13.92
N HIS A 62 -19.45 2.41 12.83
CA HIS A 62 -20.89 2.13 12.87
C HIS A 62 -21.26 1.17 11.75
N ASP A 63 -21.86 0.03 12.08
CA ASP A 63 -22.42 -0.95 11.12
C ASP A 63 -21.48 -1.34 9.95
N GLY A 64 -20.20 -1.56 10.23
CA GLY A 64 -19.21 -1.99 9.23
C GLY A 64 -18.67 -0.87 8.32
N ALA A 65 -19.12 0.37 8.51
CA ALA A 65 -18.53 1.57 7.91
C ALA A 65 -17.81 2.41 8.98
N SER A 66 -16.75 3.10 8.56
CA SER A 66 -16.03 4.05 9.43
C SER A 66 -16.42 5.48 9.08
N ARG A 67 -16.81 6.24 10.10
CA ARG A 67 -17.02 7.68 10.03
C ARG A 67 -15.79 8.40 10.54
N PHE A 68 -15.24 9.27 9.70
CA PHE A 68 -14.08 10.09 9.97
C PHE A 68 -14.52 11.53 10.11
N ARG A 69 -14.20 12.18 11.22
CA ARG A 69 -14.56 13.56 11.49
C ARG A 69 -13.33 14.38 11.84
N ARG A 70 -13.22 15.58 11.28
CA ARG A 70 -12.17 16.53 11.62
C ARG A 70 -12.68 17.96 11.54
N LEU A 71 -12.27 18.78 12.51
CA LEU A 71 -12.46 20.22 12.48
C LEU A 71 -11.20 20.87 11.91
N PHE A 72 -11.36 21.69 10.88
CA PHE A 72 -10.29 22.52 10.32
C PHE A 72 -10.41 23.92 10.90
N LEU A 73 -9.40 24.31 11.69
CA LEU A 73 -9.45 25.49 12.55
C LEU A 73 -8.49 26.59 12.06
N GLY A 74 -9.04 27.79 11.92
CA GLY A 74 -8.26 29.00 11.64
C GLY A 74 -7.66 29.08 10.24
N LYS A 75 -7.04 30.23 9.95
CA LYS A 75 -6.61 30.61 8.59
C LYS A 75 -5.56 29.69 7.96
N ASN A 76 -4.81 28.94 8.77
CA ASN A 76 -3.74 28.07 8.27
C ASN A 76 -4.28 26.72 7.80
N GLU A 77 -5.34 26.20 8.45
CA GLU A 77 -5.95 24.92 8.09
C GLU A 77 -7.11 25.07 7.12
N GLN A 78 -7.81 26.22 7.15
CA GLN A 78 -8.90 26.57 6.24
C GLN A 78 -8.38 27.05 4.87
N THR A 79 -7.48 26.27 4.29
CA THR A 79 -6.95 26.49 2.93
C THR A 79 -7.22 25.26 2.09
N LEU A 80 -7.43 25.45 0.79
CA LEU A 80 -7.67 24.34 -0.14
C LEU A 80 -6.48 23.37 -0.17
N ASP A 81 -5.25 23.87 -0.08
CA ASP A 81 -4.03 23.04 -0.07
C ASP A 81 -3.91 22.19 1.20
N TYR A 82 -4.21 22.77 2.36
CA TYR A 82 -4.21 22.02 3.61
C TYR A 82 -5.31 20.97 3.61
N PHE A 83 -6.52 21.34 3.18
CA PHE A 83 -7.64 20.43 3.01
C PHE A 83 -7.29 19.27 2.06
N LYS A 84 -6.78 19.56 0.86
CA LYS A 84 -6.36 18.56 -0.13
C LYS A 84 -5.38 17.56 0.46
N ARG A 85 -4.36 18.02 1.17
CA ARG A 85 -3.36 17.13 1.80
C ARG A 85 -3.94 16.26 2.91
N SER A 86 -4.79 16.85 3.76
CA SER A 86 -5.44 16.14 4.87
C SER A 86 -6.36 15.03 4.37
N VAL A 87 -7.19 15.34 3.36
CA VAL A 87 -8.11 14.39 2.73
C VAL A 87 -7.36 13.33 1.93
N ARG A 88 -6.33 13.72 1.16
CA ARG A 88 -5.48 12.77 0.42
C ARG A 88 -4.88 11.72 1.35
N LYS A 89 -4.38 12.12 2.52
CA LYS A 89 -3.84 11.20 3.54
C LYS A 89 -4.90 10.22 4.03
N LEU A 90 -6.16 10.65 4.18
CA LEU A 90 -7.27 9.79 4.62
C LEU A 90 -7.70 8.79 3.52
N LEU A 91 -8.00 9.30 2.33
CA LEU A 91 -8.58 8.50 1.24
C LEU A 91 -7.55 7.55 0.63
N TRP A 92 -6.31 8.00 0.43
CA TRP A 92 -5.28 7.27 -0.30
C TRP A 92 -4.19 6.72 0.62
N GLU A 93 -4.56 5.91 1.62
CA GLU A 93 -3.63 5.24 2.56
C GLU A 93 -2.57 4.38 1.84
N CYS A 94 -2.86 3.95 0.60
CA CYS A 94 -1.92 3.20 -0.21
C CYS A 94 -0.66 4.01 -0.64
N VAL A 95 -0.68 5.34 -0.58
CA VAL A 95 0.48 6.19 -0.90
C VAL A 95 0.80 7.11 0.28
N GLN A 96 1.84 6.77 1.04
CA GLN A 96 2.21 7.48 2.25
C GLN A 96 3.52 8.26 2.05
N PHE A 97 3.41 9.58 2.02
CA PHE A 97 4.57 10.46 2.04
C PHE A 97 5.13 10.57 3.45
N LYS A 98 6.43 10.29 3.61
CA LYS A 98 7.17 10.70 4.81
C LYS A 98 7.57 12.17 4.69
N ASP A 99 8.20 12.71 5.74
CA ASP A 99 8.66 14.10 5.77
C ASP A 99 9.44 14.46 4.49
N ASN A 100 9.00 15.55 3.85
CA ASN A 100 9.52 15.98 2.56
C ASN A 100 10.50 17.16 2.76
N PRO A 101 11.83 16.93 2.77
CA PRO A 101 12.82 17.98 2.99
C PRO A 101 12.83 19.06 1.89
N ILE A 102 12.24 18.82 0.72
CA ILE A 102 12.12 19.82 -0.35
C ILE A 102 11.28 21.02 0.12
N ARG A 103 10.28 20.78 0.97
CA ARG A 103 9.40 21.82 1.52
C ARG A 103 10.15 22.85 2.36
N ASN A 104 11.24 22.46 3.01
CA ASN A 104 12.10 23.38 3.77
C ASN A 104 12.78 24.44 2.89
N HIS A 105 12.90 24.17 1.59
CA HIS A 105 13.45 25.10 0.61
C HIS A 105 12.37 25.87 -0.12
N SER A 106 11.32 25.17 -0.57
CA SER A 106 10.16 25.78 -1.17
C SER A 106 8.95 24.88 -0.98
N GLN A 107 7.94 25.39 -0.26
CA GLN A 107 6.69 24.69 -0.01
C GLN A 107 6.03 24.26 -1.33
N LYS A 108 5.91 25.19 -2.28
CA LYS A 108 5.30 24.97 -3.59
C LYS A 108 6.03 23.90 -4.41
N VAL A 109 7.36 23.89 -4.37
CA VAL A 109 8.16 22.89 -5.11
C VAL A 109 7.97 21.52 -4.46
N GLY A 110 8.05 21.43 -3.13
CA GLY A 110 7.84 20.16 -2.42
C GLY A 110 6.47 19.54 -2.69
N GLU A 111 5.43 20.36 -2.74
CA GLU A 111 4.07 19.94 -3.10
C GLU A 111 3.98 19.46 -4.54
N ALA A 112 4.59 20.17 -5.49
CA ALA A 112 4.60 19.74 -6.89
C ALA A 112 5.28 18.38 -7.08
N PHE A 113 6.36 18.09 -6.33
CA PHE A 113 7.00 16.77 -6.33
C PHE A 113 6.10 15.67 -5.76
N GLU A 114 5.37 15.95 -4.68
CA GLU A 114 4.41 15.00 -4.12
C GLU A 114 3.24 14.74 -5.05
N GLU A 115 2.66 15.77 -5.65
CA GLU A 115 1.55 15.64 -6.61
C GLU A 115 1.98 14.83 -7.83
N ALA A 116 3.18 15.06 -8.36
CA ALA A 116 3.73 14.28 -9.48
C ALA A 116 3.85 12.78 -9.17
N VAL A 117 4.29 12.44 -7.96
CA VAL A 117 4.41 11.04 -7.53
C VAL A 117 3.05 10.43 -7.23
N TRP A 118 2.20 11.14 -6.48
CA TRP A 118 0.86 10.67 -6.12
C TRP A 118 -0.01 10.43 -7.36
N GLY A 119 -0.02 11.35 -8.32
CA GLY A 119 -0.81 11.22 -9.55
C GLY A 119 -0.46 9.99 -10.38
N LEU A 120 0.78 9.51 -10.29
CA LEU A 120 1.22 8.27 -10.95
C LEU A 120 0.93 7.02 -10.12
N LEU A 121 1.12 7.08 -8.79
CA LEU A 121 0.97 5.91 -7.92
C LEU A 121 -0.48 5.59 -7.56
N ARG A 122 -1.37 6.58 -7.51
CA ARG A 122 -2.78 6.38 -7.09
C ARG A 122 -3.56 5.39 -7.97
N HIS A 123 -3.15 5.22 -9.23
CA HIS A 123 -3.80 4.32 -10.18
C HIS A 123 -3.09 2.97 -10.31
N GLU A 124 -2.03 2.74 -9.55
CA GLU A 124 -1.29 1.49 -9.60
C GLU A 124 -1.87 0.48 -8.61
N ASP A 125 -2.13 -0.74 -9.09
CA ASP A 125 -2.46 -1.86 -8.21
C ASP A 125 -1.21 -2.29 -7.42
N MET A 126 -1.09 -1.74 -6.22
CA MET A 126 0.06 -1.85 -5.34
C MET A 126 -0.39 -2.07 -3.90
N LYS A 127 0.42 -2.82 -3.15
CA LYS A 127 0.37 -2.72 -1.69
C LYS A 127 0.75 -1.31 -1.26
N PRO A 128 0.34 -0.85 -0.06
CA PRO A 128 0.71 0.46 0.43
C PRO A 128 2.21 0.72 0.33
N VAL A 129 2.58 1.92 -0.13
CA VAL A 129 3.97 2.35 -0.34
C VAL A 129 4.31 3.56 0.51
N HIS A 130 5.56 3.59 0.98
CA HIS A 130 6.19 4.77 1.52
C HIS A 130 6.95 5.51 0.42
N VAL A 131 6.73 6.81 0.35
CA VAL A 131 7.47 7.74 -0.51
C VAL A 131 8.35 8.64 0.35
N ARG A 132 9.64 8.71 0.03
CA ARG A 132 10.60 9.58 0.71
C ARG A 132 11.31 10.45 -0.31
N PHE A 133 11.54 11.70 0.05
CA PHE A 133 12.33 12.64 -0.75
C PHE A 133 13.66 12.92 -0.07
N GLY A 134 14.70 13.10 -0.89
CA GLY A 134 16.01 13.59 -0.47
C GLY A 134 16.37 14.83 -1.26
N VAL A 135 17.16 15.71 -0.63
CA VAL A 135 17.70 16.92 -1.24
C VAL A 135 19.20 16.80 -1.31
N TRP A 136 19.78 17.05 -2.48
CA TRP A 136 21.21 17.06 -2.73
C TRP A 136 21.65 18.42 -3.22
N ARG A 137 22.66 19.00 -2.57
CA ARG A 137 23.27 20.26 -2.98
C ARG A 137 24.45 19.99 -3.91
N GLU A 138 24.38 20.46 -5.14
CA GLU A 138 25.49 20.36 -6.09
C GLU A 138 26.14 21.74 -6.25
N GLY A 139 27.11 22.04 -5.37
CA GLY A 139 27.92 23.27 -5.48
C GLY A 139 27.10 24.56 -5.66
N PRO A 140 27.60 25.54 -6.43
CA PRO A 140 26.85 26.76 -6.78
C PRO A 140 25.74 26.51 -7.82
N ASP A 141 25.71 25.35 -8.49
CA ASP A 141 24.94 25.08 -9.72
C ASP A 141 23.58 24.38 -9.50
N GLY A 142 23.09 24.39 -8.24
CA GLY A 142 21.69 24.20 -7.93
C GLY A 142 21.32 22.93 -7.17
N MET A 143 20.05 22.86 -6.82
CA MET A 143 19.47 21.77 -6.02
C MET A 143 19.07 20.61 -6.92
N LYS A 144 19.41 19.40 -6.50
CA LYS A 144 18.91 18.16 -7.07
C LYS A 144 18.10 17.42 -6.03
N PHE A 145 17.14 16.63 -6.49
CA PHE A 145 16.22 15.89 -5.64
C PHE A 145 16.29 14.41 -5.99
N VAL A 146 15.99 13.57 -5.01
CA VAL A 146 15.85 12.12 -5.19
C VAL A 146 14.53 11.69 -4.55
N CYS A 147 13.87 10.72 -5.17
CA CYS A 147 12.68 10.09 -4.65
C CYS A 147 12.92 8.59 -4.47
N LYS A 148 12.52 8.07 -3.32
CA LYS A 148 12.49 6.63 -3.04
C LYS A 148 11.05 6.21 -2.83
N VAL A 149 10.64 5.14 -3.51
CA VAL A 149 9.34 4.48 -3.32
C VAL A 149 9.61 3.04 -2.89
N GLU A 150 9.01 2.61 -1.79
CA GLU A 150 9.14 1.25 -1.24
C GLU A 150 7.82 0.78 -0.65
N TYR A 151 7.53 -0.52 -0.66
CA TYR A 151 6.36 -1.02 0.08
C TYR A 151 6.48 -0.76 1.58
N SER A 152 5.36 -0.51 2.24
CA SER A 152 5.30 -0.31 3.69
C SER A 152 5.61 -1.59 4.47
N SER A 153 5.34 -2.77 3.89
CA SER A 153 5.53 -4.07 4.54
C SER A 153 6.92 -4.68 4.28
N ASP A 154 7.57 -5.12 5.35
CA ASP A 154 8.89 -5.77 5.36
C ASP A 154 8.82 -7.27 4.98
N ARG A 155 8.28 -7.57 3.79
CA ARG A 155 8.29 -8.96 3.27
C ARG A 155 9.42 -9.14 2.27
N ARG A 156 10.04 -10.33 2.33
CA ARG A 156 11.36 -10.75 1.80
C ARG A 156 11.80 -10.31 0.39
N VAL A 157 10.96 -9.70 -0.44
CA VAL A 157 11.42 -8.90 -1.61
C VAL A 157 10.39 -7.79 -1.90
N PRO A 158 10.40 -6.65 -1.20
CA PRO A 158 9.51 -5.55 -1.52
C PRO A 158 10.03 -4.87 -2.78
N TRP A 159 9.14 -4.57 -3.74
CA TRP A 159 9.52 -3.70 -4.84
C TRP A 159 9.96 -2.36 -4.25
N SER A 160 11.18 -1.95 -4.58
CA SER A 160 11.72 -0.65 -4.25
C SER A 160 12.22 0.01 -5.52
N TRP A 161 12.09 1.32 -5.58
CA TRP A 161 12.55 2.12 -6.68
C TRP A 161 13.16 3.41 -6.15
N TRP A 162 14.23 3.85 -6.82
CA TRP A 162 14.91 5.11 -6.57
C TRP A 162 14.97 5.87 -7.89
N SER A 163 14.63 7.15 -7.86
CA SER A 163 14.91 8.03 -8.98
C SER A 163 16.42 8.27 -9.10
N SER A 164 16.86 8.70 -10.27
CA SER A 164 18.11 9.43 -10.38
C SER A 164 17.98 10.82 -9.72
N LEU A 165 19.07 11.59 -9.72
CA LEU A 165 19.02 12.96 -9.25
C LEU A 165 18.30 13.86 -10.28
N VAL A 166 17.10 14.31 -9.91
CA VAL A 166 16.21 15.11 -10.77
C VAL A 166 16.21 16.58 -10.35
N ARG A 167 15.90 17.50 -11.27
CA ARG A 167 15.83 18.94 -11.00
C ARG A 167 14.39 19.47 -10.94
N SER A 168 13.46 18.81 -11.63
CA SER A 168 12.05 19.21 -11.67
C SER A 168 11.08 18.08 -11.32
N PRO A 169 9.85 18.40 -10.89
CA PRO A 169 8.79 17.42 -10.70
C PRO A 169 8.49 16.63 -11.99
N GLN A 170 8.61 17.25 -13.16
CA GLN A 170 8.37 16.60 -14.44
C GLN A 170 9.42 15.53 -14.75
N ASP A 171 10.70 15.79 -14.43
CA ASP A 171 11.76 14.80 -14.58
C ASP A 171 11.48 13.58 -13.71
N LEU A 172 11.03 13.82 -12.47
CA LEU A 172 10.65 12.74 -11.57
C LEU A 172 9.47 11.93 -12.11
N ALA A 173 8.41 12.61 -12.57
CA ALA A 173 7.25 11.97 -13.15
C ALA A 173 7.63 11.07 -14.33
N ASN A 174 8.50 11.56 -15.21
CA ASN A 174 8.98 10.80 -16.36
C ASN A 174 9.77 9.55 -15.94
N GLU A 175 10.64 9.66 -14.93
CA GLU A 175 11.37 8.51 -14.41
C GLU A 175 10.47 7.47 -13.74
N LEU A 176 9.54 7.93 -12.89
CA LEU A 176 8.61 7.05 -12.19
C LEU A 176 7.68 6.35 -13.19
N ALA A 177 7.15 7.07 -14.18
CA ALA A 177 6.32 6.49 -15.23
C ALA A 177 7.06 5.38 -16.01
N ARG A 178 8.35 5.59 -16.34
CA ARG A 178 9.19 4.56 -16.97
C ARG A 178 9.39 3.35 -16.06
N ALA A 179 9.64 3.56 -14.77
CA ALA A 179 9.82 2.50 -13.80
C ALA A 179 8.55 1.65 -13.61
N LEU A 180 7.39 2.32 -13.50
CA LEU A 180 6.07 1.69 -13.41
C LEU A 180 5.74 0.91 -14.68
N ALA A 181 5.97 1.48 -15.87
CA ALA A 181 5.79 0.76 -17.12
C ALA A 181 6.66 -0.51 -17.19
N GLY A 182 7.91 -0.43 -16.73
CA GLY A 182 8.80 -1.59 -16.60
C GLY A 182 8.28 -2.64 -15.62
N ARG A 183 7.70 -2.22 -14.49
CA ARG A 183 7.05 -3.10 -13.50
C ARG A 183 5.84 -3.82 -14.10
N ARG A 184 4.92 -3.09 -14.74
CA ARG A 184 3.73 -3.67 -15.39
C ARG A 184 4.12 -4.73 -16.42
N LYS A 185 5.12 -4.44 -17.27
CA LYS A 185 5.67 -5.43 -18.23
C LYS A 185 6.19 -6.69 -17.55
N ARG A 186 6.94 -6.58 -16.45
CA ARG A 186 7.44 -7.74 -15.70
C ARG A 186 6.31 -8.55 -15.03
N GLN A 187 5.28 -7.89 -14.50
CA GLN A 187 4.12 -8.58 -13.93
C GLN A 187 3.38 -9.41 -15.00
N VAL A 188 3.21 -8.88 -16.20
CA VAL A 188 2.60 -9.60 -17.33
C VAL A 188 3.43 -10.81 -17.76
N VAL A 189 4.76 -10.76 -17.65
CA VAL A 189 5.66 -11.90 -17.99
C VAL A 189 5.73 -12.95 -16.87
N VAL A 190 5.57 -12.56 -15.60
CA VAL A 190 5.57 -13.48 -14.45
C VAL A 190 4.23 -14.23 -14.28
N ALA A 191 3.11 -13.61 -14.64
CA ALA A 191 1.79 -14.25 -14.58
C ALA A 191 1.66 -15.59 -15.37
N PRO A 192 2.18 -15.74 -16.60
CA PRO A 192 2.16 -17.01 -17.33
C PRO A 192 3.19 -18.02 -16.81
N SER A 193 4.33 -17.60 -16.25
CA SER A 193 5.38 -18.51 -15.77
C SER A 193 5.04 -19.16 -14.41
N LEU A 194 4.31 -18.46 -13.53
CA LEU A 194 3.76 -19.07 -12.30
C LEU A 194 2.61 -20.04 -12.59
N ARG A 195 1.75 -19.76 -13.60
CA ARG A 195 0.76 -20.74 -14.09
C ARG A 195 1.41 -22.00 -14.67
N ALA A 196 2.56 -21.86 -15.34
CA ALA A 196 3.32 -22.99 -15.88
C ALA A 196 4.03 -23.82 -14.79
N LEU A 197 4.53 -23.19 -13.72
CA LEU A 197 5.10 -23.89 -12.56
C LEU A 197 4.03 -24.60 -11.72
N GLY A 198 2.87 -23.99 -11.50
CA GLY A 198 1.73 -24.64 -10.83
C GLY A 198 1.25 -25.90 -11.56
N ARG A 199 1.25 -25.89 -12.90
CA ARG A 199 0.95 -27.08 -13.72
C ARG A 199 2.02 -28.18 -13.65
N ARG A 200 3.29 -27.86 -13.42
CA ARG A 200 4.35 -28.89 -13.25
C ARG A 200 4.33 -29.52 -11.85
N VAL A 201 3.98 -28.76 -10.81
CA VAL A 201 3.84 -29.32 -9.46
C VAL A 201 2.60 -30.23 -9.37
N ALA A 202 1.49 -29.86 -10.01
CA ALA A 202 0.30 -30.71 -10.08
C ALA A 202 0.51 -32.06 -10.82
N ARG A 203 1.48 -32.14 -11.75
CA ARG A 203 1.82 -33.40 -12.45
C ARG A 203 2.76 -34.32 -11.67
N ARG A 204 3.39 -33.87 -10.58
CA ARG A 204 4.29 -34.71 -9.76
C ARG A 204 3.60 -35.35 -8.55
N GLY A 205 2.31 -35.02 -8.31
CA GLY A 205 1.52 -35.51 -7.18
C GLY A 205 0.61 -36.72 -7.46
N LEU A 206 0.58 -37.25 -8.69
CA LEU A 206 -0.22 -38.44 -9.04
C LEU A 206 0.71 -39.58 -9.47
N ARG A 207 1.39 -40.20 -8.49
CA ARG A 207 1.81 -41.59 -8.64
C ARG A 207 0.62 -42.46 -8.22
N PRO A 208 0.09 -43.33 -9.10
CA PRO A 208 -0.90 -44.31 -8.67
C PRO A 208 -0.24 -45.27 -7.68
N THR A 209 -0.75 -45.29 -6.45
CA THR A 209 -0.42 -46.31 -5.43
C THR A 209 -0.88 -47.66 -5.96
N THR A 210 0.07 -48.56 -6.24
CA THR A 210 -0.20 -49.98 -6.46
C THR A 210 -0.84 -50.59 -5.20
N PRO A 211 -1.92 -51.37 -5.32
CA PRO A 211 -2.52 -52.04 -4.17
C PRO A 211 -1.59 -53.15 -3.68
N VAL A 212 -1.23 -53.09 -2.40
CA VAL A 212 -0.50 -54.15 -1.68
C VAL A 212 -1.45 -55.33 -1.48
N ALA A 213 -1.03 -56.52 -1.94
CA ALA A 213 -1.77 -57.76 -1.81
C ALA A 213 -1.90 -58.21 -0.33
N PRO A 214 -3.01 -58.87 0.06
CA PRO A 214 -3.23 -59.33 1.42
C PRO A 214 -2.38 -60.58 1.75
N PRO A 215 -2.07 -60.84 3.05
CA PRO A 215 -1.23 -61.96 3.45
C PRO A 215 -2.02 -63.28 3.45
N PRO A 216 -1.37 -64.44 3.17
CA PRO A 216 -2.02 -65.74 3.25
C PRO A 216 -2.10 -66.25 4.71
N ALA A 217 -3.23 -66.88 5.04
CA ALA A 217 -3.51 -67.48 6.34
C ALA A 217 -3.26 -69.01 6.37
N ALA A 218 -2.50 -69.42 7.40
CA ALA A 218 -2.59 -70.61 8.26
C ALA A 218 -2.56 -72.07 7.73
N GLY A 219 -1.77 -72.90 8.45
CA GLY A 219 -1.84 -74.37 8.57
C GLY A 219 -0.57 -75.07 8.05
N THR A 220 0.16 -75.96 8.75
CA THR A 220 -0.19 -76.88 9.84
C THR A 220 1.10 -77.49 10.47
N ALA A 221 0.97 -77.91 11.74
CA ALA A 221 1.64 -79.04 12.39
C ALA A 221 3.06 -78.93 13.01
N ALA A 222 3.10 -79.37 14.27
CA ALA A 222 4.19 -79.49 15.23
C ALA A 222 5.34 -80.42 14.81
N THR A 223 6.50 -80.32 15.50
CA THR A 223 7.09 -81.39 16.34
C THR A 223 8.28 -80.85 17.15
N LEU A 224 8.38 -81.31 18.40
CA LEU A 224 9.43 -81.05 19.39
C LEU A 224 10.84 -81.47 18.95
N SER A 225 11.87 -80.74 19.41
CA SER A 225 13.04 -81.35 20.06
C SER A 225 13.91 -80.28 20.73
N VAL A 226 14.03 -80.37 22.06
CA VAL A 226 15.07 -79.74 22.89
C VAL A 226 16.31 -80.65 22.85
N PRO A 227 17.53 -80.09 22.87
CA PRO A 227 18.43 -80.52 23.96
C PRO A 227 19.16 -79.37 24.69
N LYS A 228 19.59 -79.76 25.89
CA LYS A 228 20.14 -79.03 27.05
C LYS A 228 21.43 -78.21 26.84
N PRO A 229 21.78 -77.37 27.85
CA PRO A 229 22.92 -76.44 27.85
C PRO A 229 24.18 -77.01 28.54
N GLN A 230 25.28 -76.23 28.47
CA GLN A 230 26.39 -76.00 29.46
C GLN A 230 27.78 -75.91 28.75
N PRO A 231 28.86 -75.39 29.38
CA PRO A 231 28.99 -74.06 29.97
C PRO A 231 30.42 -73.43 29.82
N PHE A 232 30.59 -72.22 30.38
CA PHE A 232 31.81 -71.55 30.92
C PHE A 232 33.17 -71.56 30.19
N GLY A 233 33.78 -70.37 30.13
CA GLY A 233 35.23 -70.21 30.06
C GLY A 233 35.70 -68.77 29.86
N LEU A 234 35.82 -68.04 30.99
CA LEU A 234 36.60 -66.80 31.26
C LEU A 234 36.41 -65.58 30.34
#